data_AF-A0A1A8W8Q5-F1
#
_entry.id   AF-A0A1A8W8Q5-F1
#
_cell.length_a   1.000
_cell.length_b   1.000
_cell.length_c   1.000
_cell.angle_alpha   90.00
_cell.angle_beta   90.00
_cell.angle_gamma   90.00
#
_symmetry.space_group_name_H-M   'P 1'
#
loop_
_entity.id
_entity.type
_entity.pdbx_description
1 polymer ?
#
loop_
_entity_poly.entity_id
_entity_poly.type
_entity_poly.pdbx_seq_one_letter_code
_entity_poly.pdbx_strand_id
1 'polypeptide(L)'
;QIFVVHGGLSRYQDLSVKDIDNLDRKKHEILHPEKYEDTIIFDLLWSDPQKDKGIGGNARGNNCIAFGPDVTESFLKKNKFDIIIRSHQVPKTLKGIESHHEGKCITLFSASNYCNKIKNLGAAIIFNQDLTFEVHEYMSPSLDVIRETFEENQKLREKVLNSSNLLELEKN
;
A
#
# COMPACT_ATOMS: atom_id res chain seq x y z
N GLN A 1 10.85 10.72 9.18
CA GLN A 1 9.77 11.10 8.24
C GLN A 1 9.60 10.01 7.18
N ILE A 2 8.38 9.76 6.73
CA ILE A 2 8.02 8.62 5.88
C ILE A 2 7.34 9.13 4.61
N PHE A 3 7.77 8.63 3.45
CA PHE A 3 7.08 8.88 2.19
C PHE A 3 6.23 7.66 1.81
N VAL A 4 4.93 7.86 1.57
CA VAL A 4 4.00 6.78 1.24
C VAL A 4 3.45 6.98 -0.18
N VAL A 5 3.53 5.93 -1.00
CA VAL A 5 3.11 5.97 -2.40
C VAL A 5 2.59 4.60 -2.85
N HIS A 6 1.70 4.51 -3.83
CA HIS A 6 1.20 3.20 -4.27
C HIS A 6 2.28 2.39 -5.01
N GLY A 7 2.76 2.92 -6.14
CA GLY A 7 3.78 2.35 -7.00
C GLY A 7 5.16 2.58 -6.40
N GLY A 8 5.84 3.64 -6.79
CA GLY A 8 7.18 3.90 -6.28
C GLY A 8 7.68 5.28 -6.65
N LEU A 9 8.95 5.35 -7.05
CA LEU A 9 9.59 6.61 -7.44
C LEU A 9 9.50 6.88 -8.94
N SER A 10 9.59 8.15 -9.29
CA SER A 10 9.65 8.60 -10.68
C SER A 10 11.03 8.36 -11.30
N ARG A 11 11.06 8.18 -12.63
CA ARG A 11 12.30 8.18 -13.42
C ARG A 11 13.05 9.52 -13.39
N TYR A 12 12.37 10.62 -13.03
CA TYR A 12 12.97 11.94 -12.93
C TYR A 12 13.59 12.15 -11.54
N GLN A 13 14.91 12.04 -11.45
CA GLN A 13 15.63 12.11 -10.17
C GLN A 13 15.64 13.50 -9.54
N ASP A 14 15.40 14.54 -10.35
CA ASP A 14 15.31 15.92 -9.85
C ASP A 14 13.95 16.28 -9.24
N LEU A 15 13.00 15.34 -9.21
CA LEU A 15 11.68 15.54 -8.61
C LEU A 15 11.77 15.74 -7.08
N SER A 16 11.18 16.83 -6.59
CA SER A 16 10.97 17.06 -5.16
C SER A 16 9.53 16.73 -4.75
N VAL A 17 9.29 16.55 -3.45
CA VAL A 17 7.92 16.37 -2.95
C VAL A 17 7.04 17.60 -3.19
N LYS A 18 7.62 18.81 -3.21
CA LYS A 18 6.86 20.02 -3.57
C LYS A 18 6.34 19.95 -5.01
N ASP A 19 7.11 19.37 -5.92
CA ASP A 19 6.66 19.18 -7.30
C ASP A 19 5.50 18.19 -7.35
N ILE A 20 5.55 17.12 -6.55
CA ILE A 20 4.49 16.12 -6.41
C ILE A 20 3.20 16.73 -5.84
N ASP A 21 3.32 17.63 -4.86
CA ASP A 21 2.19 18.33 -4.23
C ASP A 21 1.45 19.23 -5.23
N ASN A 22 2.16 19.76 -6.22
CA ASN A 22 1.62 20.68 -7.22
C ASN A 22 1.04 19.99 -8.48
N LEU A 23 1.12 18.65 -8.58
CA LEU A 23 0.58 17.92 -9.72
C LEU A 23 -0.94 18.08 -9.82
N ASP A 24 -1.45 18.38 -11.02
CA ASP A 24 -2.89 18.24 -11.28
C ASP A 24 -3.26 16.76 -11.39
N ARG A 25 -3.99 16.28 -10.38
CA ARG A 25 -4.44 14.88 -10.28
C ARG A 25 -5.82 14.65 -10.90
N LYS A 26 -6.53 15.69 -11.34
CA LYS A 26 -7.87 15.57 -11.95
C LYS A 26 -7.76 15.21 -13.43
N LYS A 27 -7.03 14.13 -13.72
CA LYS A 27 -6.77 13.64 -15.06
C LYS A 27 -7.54 12.33 -15.30
N HIS A 28 -7.92 12.10 -16.54
CA HIS A 28 -8.40 10.79 -17.00
C HIS A 28 -7.25 9.77 -16.97
N GLU A 29 -7.57 8.49 -17.22
CA GLU A 29 -6.60 7.41 -17.24
C GLU A 29 -5.38 7.72 -18.12
N ILE A 30 -4.18 7.56 -17.55
CA ILE A 30 -2.90 7.77 -18.24
C ILE A 30 -2.39 6.39 -18.68
N LEU A 31 -2.70 6.00 -19.92
CA LEU A 31 -2.22 4.74 -20.51
C LEU A 31 -0.83 4.88 -21.13
N HIS A 32 -0.58 6.03 -21.75
CA HIS A 32 0.66 6.38 -22.42
C HIS A 32 1.10 7.76 -21.94
N PRO A 33 1.96 7.83 -20.92
CA PRO A 33 2.42 9.12 -20.41
C PRO A 33 3.37 9.77 -21.43
N GLU A 34 2.89 10.80 -22.12
CA GLU A 34 3.70 11.60 -23.05
C GLU A 34 4.17 12.92 -22.42
N LYS A 35 3.35 13.49 -21.53
CA LYS A 35 3.66 14.74 -20.84
C LYS A 35 4.47 14.47 -19.57
N TYR A 36 5.32 15.42 -19.21
CA TYR A 36 6.18 15.34 -18.03
C TYR A 36 5.40 15.01 -16.75
N GLU A 37 4.34 15.76 -16.45
CA GLU A 37 3.50 15.51 -15.27
C GLU A 37 2.78 14.16 -15.31
N ASP A 38 2.31 13.75 -16.49
CA ASP A 38 1.60 12.49 -16.67
C ASP A 38 2.56 11.32 -16.39
N THR A 39 3.81 11.42 -16.83
CA THR A 39 4.88 10.47 -16.51
C THR A 39 5.17 10.40 -15.02
N ILE A 40 5.17 11.53 -14.30
CA ILE A 40 5.37 11.52 -12.85
C ILE A 40 4.22 10.77 -12.17
N ILE A 41 2.97 11.12 -12.49
CA ILE A 41 1.79 10.44 -11.91
C ILE A 41 1.82 8.95 -12.25
N PHE A 42 2.12 8.61 -13.50
CA PHE A 42 2.21 7.23 -13.95
C PHE A 42 3.27 6.45 -13.17
N ASP A 43 4.49 6.97 -13.04
CA ASP A 43 5.56 6.29 -12.31
C ASP A 43 5.24 6.14 -10.82
N LEU A 44 4.66 7.17 -10.17
CA LEU A 44 4.22 7.09 -8.77
C LEU A 44 3.17 5.99 -8.56
N LEU A 45 2.40 5.63 -9.59
CA LEU A 45 1.39 4.57 -9.52
C LEU A 45 1.92 3.20 -9.96
N TRP A 46 2.88 3.12 -10.88
CA TRP A 46 3.22 1.88 -11.59
C TRP A 46 4.68 1.43 -11.50
N SER A 47 5.58 2.24 -10.95
CA SER A 47 6.98 1.83 -10.82
C SER A 47 7.20 0.82 -9.69
N ASP A 48 8.23 0.00 -9.82
CA ASP A 48 8.61 -1.02 -8.83
C ASP A 48 10.10 -0.94 -8.46
N PRO A 49 10.48 -1.36 -7.25
CA PRO A 49 11.90 -1.46 -6.88
C PRO A 49 12.60 -2.59 -7.65
N GLN A 50 13.87 -2.36 -8.00
CA GLN A 50 14.77 -3.37 -8.58
C GLN A 50 16.08 -3.48 -7.78
N LYS A 51 16.79 -4.60 -7.96
CA LYS A 51 18.07 -4.82 -7.26
C LYS A 51 19.21 -3.96 -7.81
N ASP A 52 19.25 -3.80 -9.13
CA ASP A 52 20.32 -3.08 -9.81
C ASP A 52 20.12 -1.57 -9.70
N LYS A 53 21.22 -0.81 -9.73
CA LYS A 53 21.20 0.65 -9.71
C LYS A 53 20.56 1.25 -10.97
N GLY A 54 20.07 2.48 -10.85
CA GLY A 54 19.52 3.28 -11.93
C GLY A 54 18.03 3.02 -12.20
N ILE A 55 17.60 3.38 -13.40
CA ILE A 55 16.26 3.14 -13.92
C ILE A 55 16.33 2.02 -14.96
N GLY A 56 15.54 0.98 -14.78
CA GLY A 56 15.46 -0.17 -15.69
C GLY A 56 14.05 -0.41 -16.23
N GLY A 57 13.94 -1.38 -17.13
CA GLY A 57 12.65 -1.83 -17.66
C GLY A 57 11.84 -2.61 -16.62
N ASN A 58 10.51 -2.56 -16.73
CA ASN A 58 9.60 -3.25 -15.82
C ASN A 58 8.77 -4.31 -16.57
N ALA A 59 8.56 -5.45 -15.92
CA ALA A 59 7.74 -6.55 -16.45
C ALA A 59 6.26 -6.19 -16.67
N ARG A 60 5.80 -5.04 -16.14
CA ARG A 60 4.42 -4.54 -16.32
C ARG A 60 4.14 -3.94 -17.70
N GLY A 61 5.18 -3.65 -18.48
CA GLY A 61 5.05 -3.14 -19.84
C GLY A 61 5.99 -1.98 -20.15
N ASN A 62 6.03 -1.60 -21.42
CA ASN A 62 7.08 -0.73 -21.97
C ASN A 62 7.15 0.67 -21.34
N ASN A 63 6.03 1.20 -20.83
CA ASN A 63 6.01 2.51 -20.18
C ASN A 63 6.38 2.44 -18.70
N CYS A 64 6.28 1.26 -18.09
CA CYS A 64 6.58 1.07 -16.67
C CYS A 64 8.09 0.97 -16.47
N ILE A 65 8.58 1.59 -15.40
CA ILE A 65 9.99 1.54 -15.03
C ILE A 65 10.19 0.80 -13.72
N ALA A 66 11.41 0.33 -13.51
CA ALA A 66 11.88 -0.11 -12.21
C ALA A 66 13.00 0.81 -11.74
N PHE A 67 13.10 1.04 -10.44
CA PHE A 67 14.06 1.98 -9.84
C PHE A 67 14.96 1.29 -8.81
N GLY A 68 16.25 1.62 -8.87
CA GLY A 68 17.28 1.03 -8.02
C GLY A 68 17.46 1.69 -6.66
N PRO A 69 18.39 1.15 -5.85
CA PRO A 69 18.69 1.65 -4.51
C PRO A 69 19.28 3.07 -4.51
N ASP A 70 20.04 3.44 -5.54
CA ASP A 70 20.61 4.79 -5.72
C ASP A 70 19.52 5.86 -5.96
N VAL A 71 18.47 5.52 -6.71
CA VAL A 71 17.32 6.41 -6.93
C VAL A 71 16.55 6.63 -5.62
N THR A 72 16.39 5.55 -4.83
CA THR A 72 15.78 5.61 -3.50
C THR A 72 16.59 6.49 -2.55
N GLU A 73 17.89 6.27 -2.46
CA GLU A 73 18.79 7.04 -1.62
C GLU A 73 18.75 8.54 -1.96
N SER A 74 18.84 8.86 -3.26
CA SER A 74 18.82 10.24 -3.74
C SER A 74 17.52 10.94 -3.37
N PHE A 75 16.37 10.31 -3.62
CA PHE A 75 15.06 10.86 -3.31
C PHE A 75 14.87 11.10 -1.80
N LEU A 76 15.22 10.11 -0.97
CA LEU A 76 15.11 10.20 0.48
C LEU A 76 15.99 11.33 1.03
N LYS A 77 17.27 11.38 0.63
CA LYS A 77 18.22 12.41 1.05
C LYS A 77 17.77 13.81 0.65
N LYS A 78 17.34 13.98 -0.61
CA LYS A 78 16.88 15.26 -1.15
C LYS A 78 15.68 15.81 -0.40
N ASN A 79 14.73 14.94 -0.08
CA ASN A 79 13.46 15.33 0.54
C ASN A 79 13.43 15.14 2.07
N LYS A 80 14.55 14.73 2.69
CA LYS A 80 14.70 14.51 4.14
C LYS A 80 13.72 13.48 4.70
N PHE A 81 13.51 12.39 3.97
CA PHE A 81 12.79 11.20 4.42
C PHE A 81 13.76 10.10 4.81
N ASP A 82 13.31 9.20 5.67
CA ASP A 82 14.11 8.06 6.12
C ASP A 82 13.76 6.78 5.35
N ILE A 83 12.49 6.65 4.93
CA ILE A 83 11.96 5.42 4.33
C ILE A 83 10.80 5.71 3.37
N ILE A 84 10.69 4.86 2.35
CA ILE A 84 9.55 4.77 1.45
C ILE A 84 8.70 3.56 1.84
N ILE A 85 7.40 3.78 2.05
CA ILE A 85 6.42 2.69 2.16
C ILE A 85 5.60 2.68 0.87
N ARG A 86 5.54 1.52 0.21
CA ARG A 86 4.77 1.33 -1.02
C ARG A 86 3.99 0.04 -1.04
N SER A 87 3.13 -0.17 -2.04
CA SER A 87 2.28 -1.38 -2.14
C SER A 87 2.45 -2.11 -3.48
N HIS A 88 1.41 -2.12 -4.34
CA HIS A 88 1.40 -2.55 -5.76
C HIS A 88 1.89 -3.98 -6.15
N GLN A 89 2.79 -4.60 -5.41
CA GLN A 89 3.33 -5.94 -5.65
C GLN A 89 2.96 -6.86 -4.49
N VAL A 90 2.55 -8.09 -4.84
CA VAL A 90 2.57 -9.18 -3.85
C VAL A 90 4.05 -9.44 -3.49
N PRO A 91 4.41 -9.42 -2.20
CA PRO A 91 5.74 -9.79 -1.75
C PRO A 91 6.17 -11.17 -2.25
N LYS A 92 7.40 -11.28 -2.76
CA LYS A 92 8.00 -12.54 -3.23
C LYS A 92 8.20 -13.55 -2.10
N THR A 93 8.31 -13.05 -0.87
CA THR A 93 8.40 -13.83 0.36
C THR A 93 7.09 -14.48 0.77
N LEU A 94 5.97 -14.15 0.08
CA LEU A 94 4.59 -14.50 0.47
C LEU A 94 4.16 -13.98 1.85
N LYS A 95 4.96 -13.11 2.45
CA LYS A 95 4.60 -12.33 3.63
C LYS A 95 3.75 -11.12 3.24
N GLY A 96 3.19 -10.41 4.21
CA GLY A 96 2.49 -9.15 3.96
C GLY A 96 3.45 -7.97 3.76
N ILE A 97 4.75 -8.15 4.03
CA ILE A 97 5.80 -7.15 3.83
C ILE A 97 7.04 -7.70 3.11
N GLU A 98 7.73 -6.84 2.37
CA GLU A 98 9.06 -7.11 1.79
C GLU A 98 9.96 -5.87 1.88
N SER A 99 11.21 -6.09 2.25
CA SER A 99 12.21 -5.03 2.34
C SER A 99 13.07 -4.98 1.08
N HIS A 100 13.28 -3.77 0.57
CA HIS A 100 14.13 -3.47 -0.58
C HIS A 100 15.14 -2.39 -0.19
N HIS A 101 16.21 -2.27 -1.00
CA HIS A 101 17.18 -1.17 -0.92
C HIS A 101 17.71 -0.94 0.51
N GLU A 102 18.17 -2.01 1.15
CA GLU A 102 18.73 -1.98 2.52
C GLU A 102 17.74 -1.46 3.57
N GLY A 103 16.44 -1.72 3.40
CA GLY A 103 15.40 -1.29 4.34
C GLY A 103 14.85 0.11 4.11
N LYS A 104 15.32 0.81 3.07
CA LYS A 104 14.89 2.18 2.75
C LYS A 104 13.62 2.22 1.89
N CYS A 105 13.22 1.10 1.30
CA CYS A 105 11.98 0.95 0.55
C CYS A 105 11.28 -0.34 0.99
N ILE A 106 10.05 -0.23 1.50
CA ILE A 106 9.27 -1.36 2.00
C ILE A 106 8.02 -1.51 1.15
N THR A 107 7.80 -2.72 0.64
CA THR A 107 6.52 -3.13 0.08
C THR A 107 5.62 -3.65 1.19
N LEU A 108 4.45 -3.04 1.36
CA LEU A 108 3.35 -3.45 2.23
C LEU A 108 2.17 -3.90 1.38
N PHE A 109 1.66 -5.10 1.62
CA PHE A 109 0.55 -5.69 0.88
C PHE A 109 -0.52 -6.21 1.82
N SER A 110 -1.75 -5.69 1.70
CA SER A 110 -2.83 -5.95 2.66
C SER A 110 -3.88 -6.95 2.14
N ALA A 111 -3.76 -7.46 0.91
CA ALA A 111 -4.67 -8.49 0.41
C ALA A 111 -4.08 -9.90 0.63
N SER A 112 -4.43 -10.54 1.75
CA SER A 112 -4.04 -11.94 2.00
C SER A 112 -4.69 -12.89 1.00
N ASN A 113 -4.01 -13.99 0.68
CA ASN A 113 -4.42 -14.98 -0.31
C ASN A 113 -4.89 -14.33 -1.62
N TYR A 114 -4.05 -13.46 -2.18
CA TYR A 114 -4.41 -12.63 -3.32
C TYR A 114 -5.02 -13.46 -4.46
N CYS A 115 -6.14 -12.96 -4.99
CA CYS A 115 -6.97 -13.63 -6.00
C CYS A 115 -7.34 -15.09 -5.68
N ASN A 116 -7.42 -15.47 -4.40
CA ASN A 116 -7.66 -16.83 -3.91
C ASN A 116 -6.65 -17.88 -4.42
N LYS A 117 -5.43 -17.44 -4.78
CA LYS A 117 -4.44 -18.31 -5.45
C LYS A 117 -3.06 -18.24 -4.82
N ILE A 118 -2.63 -17.04 -4.43
CA ILE A 118 -1.22 -16.78 -4.14
C ILE A 118 -0.81 -17.25 -2.74
N LYS A 119 -1.77 -17.39 -1.80
CA LYS A 119 -1.53 -17.82 -0.41
C LYS A 119 -0.55 -16.92 0.37
N ASN A 120 -0.35 -15.68 -0.06
CA ASN A 120 0.43 -14.70 0.68
C ASN A 120 -0.33 -14.24 1.94
N LEU A 121 0.39 -13.78 2.96
CA LEU A 121 -0.20 -13.02 4.05
C LEU A 121 -0.55 -11.60 3.58
N GLY A 122 -1.53 -11.00 4.26
CA GLY A 122 -1.74 -9.56 4.25
C GLY A 122 -1.02 -8.94 5.46
N ALA A 123 -0.72 -7.64 5.42
CA ALA A 123 -0.23 -6.93 6.59
C ALA A 123 -0.77 -5.50 6.70
N ALA A 124 -0.64 -4.96 7.92
CA ALA A 124 -0.76 -3.54 8.23
C ALA A 124 0.47 -3.09 9.03
N ILE A 125 0.91 -1.83 8.84
CA ILE A 125 1.97 -1.21 9.63
C ILE A 125 1.34 -0.13 10.50
N ILE A 126 1.60 -0.18 11.80
CA ILE A 126 1.11 0.80 12.78
C ILE A 126 2.30 1.61 13.27
N PHE A 127 2.29 2.91 12.99
CA PHE A 127 3.32 3.84 13.46
C PHE A 127 2.89 4.49 14.77
N ASN A 128 3.80 4.51 15.74
CA ASN A 128 3.70 5.26 16.97
C ASN A 128 4.06 6.74 16.75
N GLN A 129 3.79 7.58 17.74
CA GLN A 129 4.09 9.02 17.68
C GLN A 129 5.58 9.33 17.51
N ASP A 130 6.45 8.46 18.02
CA ASP A 130 7.91 8.54 17.88
C ASP A 130 8.43 7.92 16.56
N LEU A 131 7.51 7.54 15.66
CA LEU A 131 7.78 6.86 14.39
C LEU A 131 8.40 5.45 14.51
N THR A 132 8.44 4.87 15.72
CA THR A 132 8.58 3.42 15.85
C THR A 132 7.35 2.73 15.26
N PHE A 133 7.48 1.48 14.82
CA PHE A 133 6.37 0.80 14.17
C PHE A 133 6.27 -0.68 14.51
N GLU A 134 5.05 -1.18 14.43
CA GLU A 134 4.72 -2.60 14.52
C GLU A 134 4.10 -3.07 13.20
N VAL A 135 4.38 -4.33 12.85
CA VAL A 135 3.83 -4.97 11.66
C VAL A 135 2.89 -6.09 12.11
N HIS A 136 1.64 -6.01 11.68
CA HIS A 136 0.64 -7.05 11.92
C HIS A 136 0.37 -7.79 10.63
N GLU A 137 0.88 -9.01 10.52
CA GLU A 137 0.57 -9.92 9.42
C GLU A 137 -0.67 -10.75 9.74
N TYR A 138 -1.50 -11.01 8.73
CA TYR A 138 -2.75 -11.75 8.88
C TYR A 138 -3.10 -12.58 7.65
N MET A 139 -3.96 -13.58 7.86
CA MET A 139 -4.68 -14.28 6.81
C MET A 139 -6.16 -13.98 6.98
N SER A 140 -6.77 -13.31 6.00
CA SER A 140 -8.21 -13.09 5.99
C SER A 140 -8.94 -14.43 5.87
N PRO A 141 -10.05 -14.62 6.60
CA PRO A 141 -10.97 -15.72 6.34
C PRO A 141 -11.50 -15.65 4.91
N SER A 142 -12.06 -16.77 4.42
CA SER A 142 -12.76 -16.79 3.14
C SER A 142 -14.00 -15.88 3.16
N LEU A 143 -14.48 -15.47 1.98
CA LEU A 143 -15.70 -14.66 1.88
C LEU A 143 -16.92 -15.39 2.48
N ASP A 144 -16.98 -16.71 2.38
CA ASP A 144 -18.04 -17.51 2.99
C ASP A 144 -18.01 -17.38 4.51
N VAL A 145 -16.83 -17.54 5.13
CA VAL A 145 -16.67 -17.37 6.58
C VAL A 145 -16.98 -15.94 7.02
N ILE A 146 -16.53 -14.94 6.25
CA ILE A 146 -16.85 -13.52 6.55
C ILE A 146 -18.37 -13.29 6.50
N ARG A 147 -19.04 -13.85 5.50
CA ARG A 147 -20.49 -13.72 5.33
C ARG A 147 -21.25 -14.39 6.46
N GLU A 148 -20.90 -15.64 6.79
CA GLU A 148 -21.51 -16.38 7.90
C GLU A 148 -21.33 -15.61 9.22
N THR A 149 -20.11 -15.15 9.49
CA THR A 149 -19.79 -14.35 10.68
C THR A 149 -20.59 -13.04 10.73
N PHE A 150 -20.79 -12.38 9.59
CA PHE A 150 -21.60 -11.16 9.51
C PHE A 150 -23.08 -11.43 9.82
N GLU A 151 -23.65 -12.47 9.21
CA GLU A 151 -25.06 -12.86 9.40
C GLU A 151 -25.32 -13.28 10.87
N GLU A 152 -24.40 -14.01 11.50
CA GLU A 152 -24.48 -14.36 12.92
C GLU A 152 -24.41 -13.13 13.82
N ASN A 153 -23.50 -12.20 13.53
CA ASN A 153 -23.36 -10.96 14.31
C ASN A 153 -24.62 -10.07 14.22
N GLN A 154 -25.32 -10.04 13.09
CA GLN A 154 -26.60 -9.31 12.97
C GLN A 154 -27.67 -9.93 13.87
N LYS A 155 -27.83 -11.26 13.82
CA LYS A 155 -28.80 -11.98 14.68
C LYS A 155 -28.51 -11.77 16.17
N LEU A 156 -27.23 -11.76 16.56
CA LEU A 156 -26.83 -11.49 17.95
C LEU A 156 -27.15 -10.06 18.36
N ARG A 157 -26.88 -9.07 17.51
CA ARG A 157 -27.23 -7.66 17.77
C ARG A 157 -28.72 -7.48 17.98
N GLU A 158 -29.56 -8.04 17.12
CA GLU A 158 -31.03 -7.96 17.28
C GLU A 158 -31.50 -8.59 18.60
N LYS A 159 -30.95 -9.75 18.97
CA LYS A 159 -31.28 -10.39 20.27
C LYS A 159 -30.90 -9.51 21.46
N VAL A 160 -29.73 -8.88 21.44
CA VAL A 160 -29.28 -7.99 22.51
C VAL A 160 -30.18 -6.77 22.61
N LEU A 161 -30.50 -6.12 21.49
CA LEU A 161 -31.41 -4.97 21.46
C LEU A 161 -32.81 -5.32 22.01
N ASN A 162 -33.38 -6.43 21.56
CA ASN A 162 -34.70 -6.85 22.02
C ASN A 162 -34.71 -7.19 23.53
N SER A 163 -33.64 -7.81 24.03
CA SER A 163 -33.51 -8.13 25.46
C SER A 163 -33.36 -6.87 26.30
N SER A 164 -32.58 -5.89 25.85
CA SER A 164 -32.44 -4.58 26.52
C SER A 164 -33.76 -3.82 26.58
N ASN A 165 -34.54 -3.81 25.49
CA ASN A 165 -35.85 -3.18 25.46
C ASN A 165 -36.84 -3.87 26.42
N LEU A 166 -36.79 -5.21 26.52
CA LEU A 166 -37.61 -5.96 27.47
C LEU A 166 -37.29 -5.57 28.93
N LEU A 167 -35.99 -5.48 29.25
CA LEU A 167 -35.51 -5.08 30.58
C LEU A 167 -35.88 -3.63 30.95
N GLU A 168 -35.99 -2.73 29.98
CA GLU A 168 -36.48 -1.36 30.21
C GLU A 168 -38.00 -1.33 30.45
N LEU A 169 -38.77 -2.18 29.76
CA LEU A 169 -40.20 -2.32 29.98
C LEU A 169 -40.53 -2.92 31.36
N GLU A 170 -39.71 -3.86 31.86
CA GLU A 170 -39.87 -4.45 33.20
C GLU A 170 -39.52 -3.49 34.35
N LYS A 171 -38.89 -2.34 34.07
CA LYS A 171 -38.51 -1.33 35.07
C LYS A 171 -39.53 -0.19 35.23
N ASN A 172 -40.52 -0.09 34.35
CA ASN A 172 -41.62 0.89 34.40
C ASN A 172 -42.91 0.26 34.93
#